data_AF-A0A162MK24-F1
#
_entry.id   AF-A0A162MK24-F1
#
_cell.length_a   1.000
_cell.length_b   1.000
_cell.length_c   1.000
_cell.angle_alpha   90.00
_cell.angle_beta   90.00
_cell.angle_gamma   90.00
#
_symmetry.space_group_name_H-M   'P 1'
#
loop_
_entity.id
_entity.type
_entity.pdbx_description
1 polymer ?
#
loop_
_entity_poly.entity_id
_entity_poly.type
_entity_poly.pdbx_seq_one_letter_code
_entity_poly.pdbx_strand_id
1 'polypeptide(L)' 'MHMHEGHTGNGENQASGDIQTLKVLLAHWIEHNKSHEENFRKWAEKAKNLGKDECGEYINKAADLLLKAGEALFEAKKYI' A
#
# COMPACT_ATOMS: atom_id res chain seq x y z
N MET A 1 -45.04 -18.82 22.90
CA MET A 1 -43.74 -18.63 23.57
C MET A 1 -42.74 -18.23 22.50
N HIS A 2 -42.37 -16.95 22.43
CA HIS A 2 -41.28 -16.51 21.56
C HIS A 2 -39.98 -16.67 22.33
N MET A 3 -39.16 -17.64 21.95
CA MET A 3 -37.77 -17.73 22.40
C MET A 3 -36.90 -17.14 21.30
N HIS A 4 -36.39 -15.93 21.56
CA HIS A 4 -35.34 -15.33 20.76
C HIS A 4 -34.02 -15.68 21.45
N GLU A 5 -33.45 -16.83 21.09
CA GLU A 5 -32.12 -17.22 21.56
C GLU A 5 -31.03 -16.40 20.86
N GLY A 6 -30.04 -16.01 21.64
CA GLY A 6 -29.10 -14.94 21.34
C GLY A 6 -28.17 -15.23 20.16
N HIS A 7 -28.11 -14.26 19.24
CA HIS A 7 -26.95 -14.10 18.37
C HIS A 7 -25.84 -13.38 19.16
N THR A 8 -25.01 -14.15 19.84
CA THR A 8 -23.73 -13.67 20.38
C THR A 8 -22.65 -14.62 19.92
N GLY A 9 -21.97 -14.29 18.82
CA GLY A 9 -20.86 -15.12 18.33
C GLY A 9 -20.21 -14.69 17.01
N ASN A 10 -20.35 -13.44 16.55
CA ASN A 10 -19.83 -13.04 15.24
C ASN A 10 -18.62 -12.09 15.28
N GLY A 11 -18.19 -11.64 16.47
CA GLY A 11 -17.11 -10.64 16.61
C GLY A 11 -15.71 -11.20 16.38
N GLU A 12 -15.44 -12.42 16.83
CA GLU A 12 -14.09 -13.01 16.78
C GLU A 12 -13.73 -13.50 15.37
N ASN A 13 -14.71 -14.05 14.63
CA ASN A 13 -14.51 -14.58 13.27
C ASN A 13 -14.29 -13.45 12.23
N GLN A 14 -14.91 -12.28 12.46
CA GLN A 14 -14.69 -11.10 11.61
C GLN A 14 -13.31 -10.47 11.84
N ALA A 15 -12.86 -10.35 13.09
CA ALA A 15 -11.53 -9.84 13.40
C ALA A 15 -10.41 -10.69 12.78
N SER A 16 -10.56 -12.02 12.77
CA SER A 16 -9.62 -12.91 12.06
C SER A 16 -9.65 -12.73 10.53
N GLY A 17 -10.82 -12.45 9.96
CA GLY A 17 -10.98 -12.15 8.54
C GLY A 17 -10.28 -10.85 8.14
N ASP A 18 -10.49 -9.78 8.92
CA ASP A 18 -9.88 -8.48 8.69
C ASP A 18 -8.35 -8.53 8.79
N ILE A 19 -7.80 -9.30 9.73
CA ILE A 19 -6.34 -9.51 9.85
C ILE A 19 -5.80 -10.23 8.61
N GLN A 20 -6.48 -11.25 8.09
CA GLN A 20 -6.08 -11.93 6.86
C GLN A 20 -6.14 -10.99 5.65
N THR A 21 -7.21 -10.21 5.51
CA THR A 21 -7.34 -9.21 4.47
C THR A 21 -6.23 -8.16 4.56
N LEU A 22 -5.92 -7.67 5.77
CA LEU A 22 -4.87 -6.68 5.97
C LEU A 22 -3.49 -7.23 5.60
N LYS A 23 -3.17 -8.50 5.87
CA LYS A 23 -1.92 -9.14 5.41
C LYS A 23 -1.78 -9.13 3.89
N VAL A 24 -2.86 -9.43 3.17
CA VAL A 24 -2.89 -9.42 1.71
C VAL A 24 -2.72 -8.00 1.18
N LEU A 25 -3.45 -7.03 1.75
CA LEU A 25 -3.37 -5.63 1.36
C LEU A 25 -1.96 -5.05 1.55
N LEU A 26 -1.33 -5.28 2.71
CA LEU A 26 0.03 -4.81 2.97
C LEU A 26 1.03 -5.37 1.94
N ALA A 27 0.96 -6.67 1.63
CA ALA A 27 1.82 -7.26 0.61
C ALA A 27 1.58 -6.65 -0.78
N HIS A 28 0.31 -6.47 -1.15
CA HIS A 28 -0.08 -5.87 -2.43
C HIS A 28 0.40 -4.42 -2.57
N TRP A 29 0.21 -3.59 -1.54
CA TRP A 29 0.63 -2.19 -1.57
C TRP A 29 2.15 -2.03 -1.63
N ILE A 30 2.93 -2.88 -0.95
CA ILE A 30 4.40 -2.86 -1.04
C ILE A 30 4.86 -3.15 -2.48
N GLU A 31 4.31 -4.18 -3.11
CA GLU A 31 4.64 -4.54 -4.50
C GLU A 31 4.22 -3.43 -5.47
N HIS A 32 3.01 -2.88 -5.27
CA HIS A 32 2.48 -1.81 -6.10
C HIS A 32 3.30 -0.53 -6.01
N ASN A 33 3.71 -0.13 -4.80
CA ASN A 33 4.58 1.04 -4.60
C ASN A 33 5.91 0.87 -5.31
N LYS A 34 6.51 -0.33 -5.28
CA LYS A 34 7.74 -0.63 -6.01
C LYS A 34 7.53 -0.50 -7.52
N SER A 35 6.46 -1.08 -8.07
CA SER A 35 6.15 -0.96 -9.50
C SER A 35 5.93 0.49 -9.94
N HIS A 36 5.25 1.30 -9.11
CA HIS A 36 5.06 2.72 -9.39
C HIS A 36 6.35 3.53 -9.27
N GLU A 37 7.19 3.25 -8.28
CA GLU A 37 8.51 3.87 -8.13
C GLU A 37 9.36 3.67 -9.40
N GLU A 38 9.50 2.43 -9.86
CA GLU A 38 10.25 2.10 -11.09
C GLU A 38 9.70 2.81 -12.32
N ASN A 39 8.37 2.88 -12.46
CA ASN A 39 7.72 3.58 -13.56
C ASN A 39 7.91 5.09 -13.48
N PHE A 40 7.86 5.68 -12.28
CA PHE A 40 8.09 7.10 -12.07
C PHE A 40 9.53 7.48 -12.42
N ARG A 41 10.52 6.67 -12.02
CA ARG A 41 11.93 6.89 -12.42
C ARG A 41 12.11 6.95 -13.93
N LYS A 42 11.51 5.99 -14.67
CA LYS A 42 11.56 5.97 -16.14
C LYS A 42 10.97 7.24 -16.75
N TRP A 43 9.83 7.70 -16.23
CA TRP A 43 9.21 8.93 -16.72
C TRP A 43 9.93 10.20 -16.29
N ALA A 44 10.57 10.20 -15.12
CA ALA A 44 11.41 11.30 -14.67
C ALA A 44 12.61 11.49 -15.61
N GLU A 45 13.28 10.40 -15.99
CA GLU A 45 14.37 10.44 -16.98
C GLU A 45 13.86 10.93 -18.34
N LYS A 46 12.73 10.39 -18.81
CA LYS A 46 12.10 10.84 -20.06
C LYS A 46 11.73 12.33 -20.02
N ALA A 47 11.23 12.84 -18.90
CA ALA A 47 10.91 14.26 -18.74
C ALA A 47 12.15 15.15 -18.85
N LYS A 48 13.26 14.75 -18.21
CA LYS A 48 14.55 15.44 -18.33
C LYS A 48 15.07 15.43 -19.77
N ASN A 49 14.99 14.29 -20.46
CA ASN A 49 15.37 14.17 -21.87
C ASN A 49 14.53 15.05 -22.82
N LEU A 50 13.32 15.44 -22.39
CA LEU A 50 12.43 16.36 -23.12
C LEU A 50 12.65 17.84 -22.73
N GLY A 51 13.68 18.15 -21.94
CA GLY A 51 13.95 19.50 -21.44
C GLY A 51 12.92 19.99 -20.41
N LYS A 52 12.28 19.07 -19.68
CA LYS A 52 11.35 19.35 -18.58
C LYS A 52 11.99 18.96 -17.26
N ASP A 53 13.08 19.63 -16.93
CA ASP A 53 13.95 19.27 -15.80
C ASP A 53 13.19 19.30 -14.47
N GLU A 54 12.48 20.38 -14.16
CA GLU A 54 11.72 20.51 -12.90
C GLU A 54 10.62 19.45 -12.80
N CYS A 55 9.96 19.13 -13.92
CA CYS A 55 8.97 18.05 -13.95
C CYS A 55 9.63 16.71 -13.58
N GLY A 56 10.77 16.39 -14.20
CA GLY A 56 11.54 15.19 -13.88
C GLY A 56 12.06 15.16 -12.43
N GLU A 57 12.38 16.31 -11.84
CA GLU A 57 12.75 16.40 -10.43
C GLU A 57 11.57 16.07 -9.51
N TYR A 58 10.38 16.65 -9.76
CA TYR A 58 9.19 16.36 -8.96
C TYR A 58 8.69 14.92 -9.12
N ILE A 59 8.81 14.33 -10.32
CA ILE A 59 8.50 12.90 -10.53
C ILE A 59 9.48 12.02 -9.73
N ASN A 60 10.78 12.35 -9.72
CA ASN A 60 11.75 11.63 -8.88
C ASN A 60 11.41 11.74 -7.39
N LYS A 61 11.03 12.94 -6.93
CA LYS A 61 10.59 13.14 -5.55
C LYS A 61 9.37 12.30 -5.20
N ALA A 62 8.43 12.15 -6.14
CA ALA A 62 7.27 11.26 -5.95
C ALA A 62 7.69 9.78 -5.86
N ALA A 63 8.69 9.36 -6.66
CA ALA A 63 9.27 8.02 -6.57
C ALA A 63 9.93 7.77 -5.21
N ASP A 64 10.68 8.74 -4.68
CA ASP A 64 11.27 8.67 -3.33
C ASP A 64 10.21 8.53 -2.22
N LEU A 65 9.08 9.22 -2.36
CA LEU A 65 7.98 9.13 -1.40
C LEU A 65 7.28 7.76 -1.46
N LEU A 66 7.14 7.17 -2.65
CA LEU A 66 6.61 5.81 -2.80
C LEU A 66 7.53 4.76 -2.18
N LEU A 67 8.85 4.92 -2.32
CA LEU A 67 9.83 4.05 -1.68
C LEU A 67 9.66 4.10 -0.15
N LYS A 68 9.63 5.30 0.44
CA LYS A 68 9.43 5.50 1.88
C LYS A 68 8.09 4.95 2.37
N ALA A 69 7.03 5.11 1.57
CA ALA A 69 5.73 4.52 1.87
C ALA A 69 5.82 2.98 1.87
N GLY A 70 6.51 2.39 0.90
CA GLY A 70 6.78 0.94 0.85
C GLY A 70 7.55 0.43 2.07
N GLU A 71 8.58 1.15 2.51
CA GLU A 71 9.35 0.84 3.73
C GLU A 71 8.46 0.86 4.98
N ALA A 72 7.64 1.91 5.14
CA ALA A 72 6.72 2.01 6.27
C ALA A 72 5.68 0.87 6.27
N LEU A 73 5.17 0.48 5.11
CA LEU A 73 4.25 -0.66 4.97
C LEU A 73 4.93 -1.99 5.27
N PHE A 74 6.19 -2.15 4.87
CA PHE A 74 7.00 -3.32 5.21
C PHE A 74 7.22 -3.44 6.72
N GLU A 75 7.49 -2.34 7.40
CA GLU A 75 7.57 -2.31 8.87
C GLU A 75 6.21 -2.63 9.50
N ALA A 76 5.11 -2.04 9.02
CA ALA A 76 3.76 -2.31 9.51
C ALA A 76 3.40 -3.81 9.42
N LYS A 77 3.80 -4.48 8.34
CA LYS A 77 3.57 -5.92 8.12
C LYS A 77 4.20 -6.81 9.20
N LYS A 78 5.22 -6.35 9.94
CA LYS A 78 5.87 -7.13 11.00
C LYS A 78 5.02 -7.26 12.28
N TYR A 79 3.99 -6.42 12.44
CA TYR A 79 3.16 -6.36 13.63
C TYR A 79 1.83 -7.12 13.50
N ILE A 80 1.66 -7.89 12.42
CA ILE A 80 0.42 -8.60 12.08
C ILE A 80 0.71 -10.02 11.61
#